data_AF-A0A7K2QGL5-F1
#
_entry.id   AF-A0A7K2QGL5-F1
#
_cell.length_a   1.000
_cell.length_b   1.000
_cell.length_c   1.000
_cell.angle_alpha   90.00
_cell.angle_beta   90.00
_cell.angle_gamma   90.00
#
_symmetry.space_group_name_H-M   'P 1'
#
loop_
_entity.id
_entity.type
_entity.pdbx_description
1 polymer ?
#
loop_
_entity_poly.entity_id
_entity_poly.type
_entity_poly.pdbx_seq_one_letter_code
_entity_poly.pdbx_strand_id
1 'polypeptide(L)' 'MTSSYPGGSASSRRRTPLGALVAASGISSLGMAATLVAVPWFVLHSTGSGTRTGLVATAEVLGLLCSAVLAGPVVDRL' A
#
# COMPACT_ATOMS: atom_id res chain seq x y z
N MET A 1 -11.71 -33.32 28.47
CA MET A 1 -11.77 -31.87 28.19
C MET A 1 -11.48 -31.65 26.71
N THR A 2 -12.52 -31.77 25.89
CA THR A 2 -12.47 -31.63 24.43
C THR A 2 -12.67 -30.15 24.09
N SER A 3 -11.65 -29.49 23.55
CA SER A 3 -11.74 -28.12 23.06
C SER A 3 -12.53 -28.13 21.74
N SER A 4 -13.81 -27.76 21.81
CA SER A 4 -14.61 -27.42 20.65
C SER A 4 -14.11 -26.08 20.10
N TYR A 5 -13.30 -26.10 19.05
CA TYR A 5 -13.08 -24.91 18.23
C TYR A 5 -14.34 -24.72 17.35
N PRO A 6 -15.15 -23.66 17.56
CA PRO A 6 -16.18 -23.33 16.60
C PRO A 6 -15.49 -22.95 15.30
N GLY A 7 -15.65 -23.81 14.29
CA GLY A 7 -15.23 -23.54 12.92
C GLY A 7 -15.77 -22.19 12.49
N GLY A 8 -14.85 -21.30 12.10
CA GLY A 8 -15.16 -20.00 11.56
C GLY A 8 -16.15 -20.13 10.42
N SER A 9 -17.36 -19.62 10.66
CA SER A 9 -18.27 -18.99 9.69
C SER A 9 -18.09 -19.43 8.24
N ALA A 10 -18.70 -20.58 7.93
CA ALA A 10 -19.49 -20.85 6.74
C ALA A 10 -19.22 -19.93 5.52
N SER A 11 -18.29 -20.36 4.68
CA SER A 11 -18.56 -20.69 3.27
C SER A 11 -19.92 -20.25 2.69
N SER A 12 -20.12 -18.95 2.47
CA SER A 12 -21.16 -18.44 1.58
C SER A 12 -20.56 -17.41 0.65
N ARG A 13 -20.40 -17.80 -0.63
CA ARG A 13 -19.89 -17.03 -1.78
C ARG A 13 -18.36 -17.02 -1.97
N ARG A 14 -17.80 -18.10 -2.51
CA ARG A 14 -16.39 -18.21 -2.97
C ARG A 14 -15.87 -17.05 -3.86
N ARG A 15 -16.74 -16.20 -4.42
CA ARG A 15 -16.39 -15.07 -5.31
C ARG A 15 -16.28 -13.72 -4.58
N THR A 16 -16.96 -13.53 -3.45
CA THR A 16 -16.86 -12.28 -2.67
C THR A 16 -15.50 -12.05 -2.03
N PRO A 17 -14.77 -13.05 -1.48
CA PRO A 17 -13.46 -12.78 -0.90
C PRO A 17 -12.46 -12.33 -1.99
N LEU A 18 -12.55 -12.90 -3.20
CA LEU A 18 -11.71 -12.48 -4.33
C LEU A 18 -12.07 -11.08 -4.82
N GLY A 19 -13.37 -10.78 -4.98
CA GLY A 19 -13.81 -9.43 -5.36
C GLY A 19 -13.41 -8.36 -4.34
N ALA A 20 -13.50 -8.67 -3.05
CA ALA A 20 -13.07 -7.79 -1.97
C ALA A 20 -11.55 -7.58 -1.96
N LEU A 21 -10.77 -8.65 -2.16
CA LEU A 21 -9.30 -8.56 -2.21
C LEU A 21 -8.84 -7.71 -3.40
N VAL A 22 -9.43 -7.90 -4.58
CA VAL A 22 -9.12 -7.13 -5.79
C VAL A 22 -9.50 -5.66 -5.59
N ALA A 23 -10.70 -5.39 -5.06
CA ALA A 23 -11.13 -4.02 -4.78
C ALA A 23 -10.21 -3.34 -3.75
N ALA A 24 -9.87 -4.02 -2.66
CA ALA A 24 -8.96 -3.51 -1.63
C ALA A 24 -7.56 -3.25 -2.20
N SER A 25 -7.03 -4.16 -3.02
CA SER A 25 -5.74 -3.99 -3.68
C SER A 25 -5.74 -2.83 -4.67
N GLY A 26 -6.84 -2.67 -5.42
CA GLY A 26 -7.03 -1.54 -6.33
C GLY A 26 -7.07 -0.22 -5.58
N ILE A 27 -7.89 -0.12 -4.52
CA ILE A 27 -7.98 1.07 -3.67
C ILE A 27 -6.63 1.40 -3.02
N SER A 28 -5.92 0.39 -2.53
CA SER A 28 -4.60 0.56 -1.93
C SER A 28 -3.60 1.11 -2.95
N SER A 29 -3.58 0.55 -4.16
CA SER A 29 -2.70 1.01 -5.25
C SER A 29 -3.04 2.44 -5.68
N LEU A 30 -4.33 2.78 -5.76
CA LEU A 30 -4.80 4.13 -6.08
C LEU A 30 -4.40 5.13 -4.99
N GLY A 31 -4.58 4.78 -3.72
CA GLY A 31 -4.17 5.63 -2.60
C GLY A 31 -2.67 5.87 -2.60
N MET A 32 -1.90 4.82 -2.86
CA MET A 32 -0.45 4.90 -2.98
C MET A 32 -0.01 5.82 -4.14
N ALA A 33 -0.59 5.66 -5.32
CA ALA A 33 -0.35 6.56 -6.44
C ALA A 33 -0.77 8.00 -6.13
N ALA A 34 -1.89 8.19 -5.43
CA ALA A 34 -2.36 9.50 -5.01
C ALA A 34 -1.37 10.18 -4.05
N THR A 35 -0.81 9.44 -3.07
CA THR A 35 0.22 9.98 -2.15
C THR A 35 1.46 10.43 -2.92
N LEU A 36 1.97 9.59 -3.82
CA LEU A 36 3.15 9.89 -4.65
C LEU A 36 2.99 11.11 -5.55
N VAL A 37 1.76 11.48 -5.92
CA VAL A 37 1.51 12.67 -6.73
C VAL A 37 1.17 13.88 -5.86
N ALA A 38 0.45 13.67 -4.75
CA ALA A 38 -0.03 14.74 -3.89
C ALA A 38 1.12 15.51 -3.23
N VAL A 39 2.14 14.82 -2.70
CA VAL A 39 3.24 15.50 -1.98
C VAL A 39 4.09 16.34 -2.94
N PRO A 40 4.56 15.82 -4.10
CA PRO A 40 5.30 16.64 -5.07
C PRO A 40 4.44 17.79 -5.62
N TRP A 41 3.16 17.55 -5.91
CA TRP A 41 2.23 18.59 -6.35
C TRP A 41 2.09 19.70 -5.31
N PHE A 42 1.96 19.34 -4.03
CA PHE A 42 1.86 20.32 -2.94
C PHE A 42 3.11 21.19 -2.82
N VAL A 43 4.31 20.60 -2.97
CA VAL A 43 5.56 21.36 -3.02
C VAL A 43 5.60 22.28 -4.23
N LEU A 44 5.16 21.80 -5.39
CA LEU A 44 5.10 22.61 -6.61
C LEU A 44 4.17 23.81 -6.44
N HIS A 45 2.99 23.59 -5.88
CA HIS A 45 1.99 24.63 -5.67
C HIS A 45 2.42 25.66 -4.61
N SER A 46 3.05 25.21 -3.52
CA SER A 46 3.49 26.09 -2.42
C SER A 46 4.76 26.88 -2.74
N THR A 47 5.68 26.33 -3.55
CA THR A 47 6.99 26.96 -3.83
C THR A 47 7.17 27.45 -5.27
N GLY A 48 6.32 27.01 -6.21
CA GLY A 48 6.46 27.32 -7.65
C GLY A 48 7.68 26.69 -8.33
N SER A 49 8.49 25.90 -7.61
CA SER A 49 9.82 25.44 -8.07
C SER A 49 9.82 23.93 -8.38
N GLY A 50 9.90 23.58 -9.67
CA GLY A 50 9.92 22.19 -10.14
C GLY A 50 11.15 21.38 -9.66
N THR A 51 12.28 22.03 -9.38
CA THR A 51 13.47 21.35 -8.85
C THR A 51 13.26 20.82 -7.44
N ARG A 52 12.55 21.55 -6.58
CA ARG A 52 12.22 21.09 -5.21
C ARG A 52 11.22 19.94 -5.24
N THR A 53 10.23 20.03 -6.12
CA THR A 53 9.28 18.95 -6.41
C THR A 53 9.99 17.67 -6.84
N GLY A 54 10.97 17.77 -7.75
CA GLY A 54 11.77 16.64 -8.21
C GLY A 54 12.56 15.96 -7.08
N LEU A 55 13.19 16.75 -6.20
CA LEU A 55 13.93 16.23 -5.02
C LEU A 55 13.02 15.47 -4.05
N VAL A 56 11.82 16.00 -3.80
CA VAL A 56 10.83 15.35 -2.93
C VAL A 56 10.36 14.04 -3.55
N ALA A 57 10.03 14.04 -4.85
CA ALA A 57 9.65 12.82 -5.55
C ALA A 57 10.76 11.75 -5.52
N THR A 58 12.04 12.16 -5.63
CA THR A 58 13.16 11.21 -5.51
C THR A 58 13.30 10.66 -4.10
N ALA A 59 13.13 11.50 -3.07
CA ALA A 59 13.16 11.06 -1.68
C ALA A 59 12.02 10.07 -1.36
N GLU A 60 10.82 10.30 -1.91
CA GLU A 60 9.69 9.37 -1.77
C GLU A 60 9.99 8.02 -2.40
N VAL A 61 10.43 8.01 -3.67
CA VAL A 61 10.78 6.77 -4.38
C VAL A 61 11.91 6.03 -3.67
N LEU A 62 12.89 6.76 -3.14
CA LEU A 62 13.99 6.16 -2.36
C LEU A 62 13.47 5.48 -1.09
N GLY A 63 12.60 6.13 -0.32
CA GLY A 63 12.01 5.55 0.88
C GLY A 63 11.19 4.28 0.58
N LEU A 64 10.45 4.30 -0.52
CA LEU A 64 9.69 3.14 -0.98
C LEU A 64 10.58 2.00 -1.43
N LEU A 65 11.67 2.31 -2.13
CA LEU A 65 12.65 1.31 -2.55
C LEU A 65 13.30 0.66 -1.33
N CYS A 66 13.70 1.45 -0.33
CA CYS A 66 14.20 0.93 0.94
C CYS A 66 13.16 -0.01 1.59
N SER A 67 11.91 0.44 1.69
CA SER A 67 10.81 -0.38 2.24
C SER A 67 10.62 -1.69 1.47
N ALA A 68 10.65 -1.65 0.14
CA ALA A 68 10.51 -2.83 -0.71
C ALA A 68 11.66 -3.83 -0.54
N VAL A 69 12.89 -3.34 -0.41
CA VAL A 69 14.07 -4.19 -0.13
C VAL A 69 13.95 -4.86 1.23
N LEU A 70 13.46 -4.15 2.25
CA LEU A 70 13.25 -4.70 3.59
C LEU A 70 12.05 -5.66 3.64
N ALA A 71 11.04 -5.46 2.79
CA ALA A 71 9.83 -6.28 2.77
C ALA A 71 10.14 -7.76 2.46
N GLY A 72 11.07 -8.06 1.56
CA GLY A 72 11.44 -9.45 1.22
C GLY A 72 11.91 -10.25 2.44
N PRO A 73 13.03 -9.87 3.08
CA PRO A 73 13.55 -10.55 4.27
C PRO A 73 12.59 -10.56 5.46
N VAL A 74 11.74 -9.54 5.61
CA VAL A 74 10.75 -9.47 6.70
C VAL A 74 9.64 -10.49 6.47
N VAL A 75 9.12 -10.60 5.24
CA VAL A 75 8.10 -11.59 4.88
C VAL A 75 8.66 -13.01 4.97
N ASP A 76 9.93 -13.22 4.61
CA ASP A 76 10.58 -14.53 4.72
C ASP A 76 10.75 -15.02 6.17
N ARG A 77 10.64 -14.11 7.15
CA ARG A 77 10.82 -14.42 8.58
C ARG A 77 9.51 -14.51 9.36
N LEU A 78 8.37 -14.15 8.77
CA LEU A 78 7.03 -14.20 9.38
C LEU A 78 6.32 -15.51 9.04
#